data_AF-A0A9D0ZJN3-F1
#
_entry.id   AF-A0A9D0ZJN3-F1
#
_cell.length_a   1.000
_cell.length_b   1.000
_cell.length_c   1.000
_cell.angle_alpha   90.00
_cell.angle_beta   90.00
_cell.angle_gamma   90.00
#
_symmetry.space_group_name_H-M   'P 1'
#
loop_
_entity.id
_entity.type
_entity.pdbx_description
1 polymer ?
#
loop_
_entity_poly.entity_id
_entity_poly.type
_entity_poly.pdbx_seq_one_letter_code
_entity_poly.pdbx_strand_id
1 'polypeptide(L)'
;YAAHVRERINHILDVYFRDTAKARELKSDGNYERDPQYYGGLSAQEQFMAEALENADRAEPRGEGKLHRMLREHVTRWYRSLTSDLD
;
A
#
# COMPACT_ATOMS: atom_id res chain seq x y z
N TYR A 1 -12.65 15.61 -18.16
CA TYR A 1 -12.12 14.34 -17.63
C TYR A 1 -11.51 14.59 -16.26
N ALA A 2 -11.71 13.63 -15.36
CA ALA A 2 -11.64 13.75 -13.91
C ALA A 2 -10.27 14.16 -13.32
N ALA A 3 -10.13 15.41 -12.88
CA ALA A 3 -8.93 15.90 -12.18
C ALA A 3 -8.56 15.01 -10.98
N HIS A 4 -9.56 14.56 -10.22
CA HIS A 4 -9.39 13.65 -9.09
C HIS A 4 -8.84 12.27 -9.49
N VAL A 5 -9.16 11.76 -10.69
CA VAL A 5 -8.59 10.50 -11.18
C VAL A 5 -7.12 10.68 -11.53
N ARG A 6 -6.77 11.80 -12.18
CA ARG A 6 -5.37 12.12 -12.50
C ARG A 6 -4.54 12.30 -11.24
N GLU A 7 -5.04 13.02 -10.24
CA GLU A 7 -4.39 13.20 -8.94
C GLU A 7 -4.16 11.86 -8.26
N ARG A 8 -5.17 10.99 -8.25
CA ARG A 8 -5.04 9.63 -7.70
C ARG A 8 -4.00 8.79 -8.43
N ILE A 9 -3.96 8.83 -9.76
CA ILE A 9 -2.97 8.10 -10.55
C ILE A 9 -1.56 8.63 -10.26
N ASN A 10 -1.38 9.95 -10.21
CA ASN A 10 -0.09 10.55 -9.89
C ASN A 10 0.39 10.15 -8.49
N HIS A 11 -0.50 10.14 -7.49
CA HIS A 11 -0.19 9.66 -6.15
C HIS A 11 0.26 8.20 -6.15
N ILE A 12 -0.49 7.31 -6.82
CA ILE A 12 -0.14 5.89 -6.93
C ILE A 12 1.26 5.74 -7.55
N LEU A 13 1.53 6.45 -8.65
CA LEU A 13 2.82 6.38 -9.32
C LEU A 13 3.97 6.91 -8.44
N ASP A 14 3.75 8.03 -7.73
CA ASP A 14 4.73 8.60 -6.80
C ASP A 14 5.10 7.60 -5.68
N VAL A 15 4.11 6.92 -5.11
CA VAL A 15 4.33 5.87 -4.10
C VAL A 15 5.12 4.68 -4.69
N TYR A 16 4.77 4.22 -5.89
CA TYR A 16 5.49 3.13 -6.55
C TYR A 16 6.94 3.48 -6.89
N PHE A 17 7.21 4.71 -7.33
CA PHE A 17 8.58 5.14 -7.65
C PHE A 17 9.45 5.39 -6.43
N ARG A 18 8.84 5.51 -5.23
CA ARG A 18 9.55 5.59 -3.95
C ARG A 18 9.76 4.23 -3.29
N ASP A 19 9.17 3.16 -3.83
CA ASP A 19 9.39 1.81 -3.31
C ASP A 19 10.86 1.45 -3.49
N THR A 20 11.53 1.15 -2.39
CA THR A 20 12.90 0.64 -2.40
C THR A 20 12.95 -0.77 -1.81
N ALA A 21 11.98 -1.16 -0.98
CA ALA A 21 11.94 -2.46 -0.31
C ALA A 21 11.72 -3.63 -1.28
N LYS A 22 10.86 -3.44 -2.29
CA LYS A 22 10.41 -4.46 -3.24
C LYS A 22 10.72 -4.09 -4.69
N ALA A 23 11.10 -2.84 -4.97
CA ALA A 23 11.49 -2.42 -6.31
C ALA A 23 12.67 -3.22 -6.86
N ARG A 24 12.59 -3.51 -8.17
CA ARG A 24 13.65 -4.14 -8.93
C ARG A 24 13.86 -3.40 -10.25
N GLU A 25 15.10 -3.08 -10.55
CA GLU A 25 15.50 -2.47 -11.81
C GLU A 25 15.82 -3.55 -12.84
N LEU A 26 15.24 -3.42 -14.04
CA LEU A 26 15.60 -4.27 -15.18
C LEU A 26 16.88 -3.72 -15.80
N LYS A 27 17.96 -4.49 -15.70
CA LYS A 27 19.27 -4.15 -16.28
C LYS A 27 19.33 -4.53 -17.75
N SER A 28 20.29 -3.97 -18.47
CA SER A 28 20.49 -4.19 -19.91
C SER A 28 20.86 -5.64 -20.25
N ASP A 29 21.35 -6.41 -19.29
CA ASP A 29 21.63 -7.84 -19.39
C ASP A 29 20.38 -8.73 -19.22
N GLY A 30 19.21 -8.12 -18.95
CA GLY A 30 17.94 -8.81 -18.74
C GLY A 30 17.71 -9.29 -17.30
N ASN A 31 18.62 -9.01 -16.36
CA ASN A 31 18.46 -9.38 -14.96
C ASN A 31 17.70 -8.31 -14.16
N TYR A 32 17.02 -8.78 -13.12
CA TYR A 32 16.32 -7.92 -12.15
C TYR A 32 17.13 -7.76 -10.87
N GLU A 33 17.68 -6.57 -10.66
CA GLU A 33 18.43 -6.23 -9.46
C GLU A 33 17.56 -5.46 -8.46
N ARG A 34 17.74 -5.73 -7.17
CA ARG A 34 17.02 -4.99 -6.12
C ARG A 34 17.61 -3.60 -5.93
N ASP A 35 16.81 -2.67 -5.45
CA ASP A 35 17.32 -1.37 -5.03
C ASP A 35 18.37 -1.54 -3.91
N PRO A 36 19.51 -0.81 -3.93
CA PRO A 36 20.52 -0.89 -2.86
C PRO A 36 19.98 -0.57 -1.46
N GLN A 37 18.92 0.24 -1.37
CA GLN A 37 18.27 0.68 -0.12
C GLN A 37 17.12 -0.24 0.29
N TYR A 38 17.05 -1.48 -0.23
CA TYR A 38 15.95 -2.40 0.07
C TYR A 38 15.83 -2.76 1.55
N TYR A 39 16.92 -2.72 2.30
CA TYR A 39 16.90 -3.04 3.73
C TYR A 39 16.36 -1.85 4.52
N GLY A 40 15.17 -1.99 5.10
CA GLY A 40 14.46 -0.89 5.78
C GLY A 40 13.89 0.16 4.83
N GLY A 41 13.82 -0.15 3.53
CA GLY A 41 13.26 0.71 2.50
C GLY A 41 11.74 0.85 2.61
N LEU A 42 11.18 1.77 1.82
CA LEU A 42 9.74 1.97 1.76
C LEU A 42 9.10 0.87 0.91
N SER A 43 8.03 0.25 1.42
CA SER A 43 7.20 -0.73 0.73
C SER A 43 5.91 -0.05 0.29
N ALA A 44 5.72 0.11 -1.02
CA ALA A 44 4.52 0.78 -1.56
C ALA A 44 3.23 0.07 -1.12
N GLN A 45 3.29 -1.25 -1.00
CA GLN A 45 2.14 -2.07 -0.56
C GLN A 45 1.72 -1.77 0.88
N GLU A 46 2.69 -1.59 1.79
CA GLU A 46 2.40 -1.23 3.19
C GLU A 46 1.87 0.20 3.27
N GLN A 47 2.43 1.12 2.49
CA GLN A 47 1.94 2.49 2.42
C GLN A 47 0.48 2.54 1.94
N PHE A 48 0.13 1.84 0.86
CA PHE A 48 -1.25 1.80 0.39
C PHE A 48 -2.20 1.14 1.39
N MET A 49 -1.73 0.14 2.14
CA MET A 49 -2.53 -0.48 3.20
C MET A 49 -2.81 0.51 4.33
N ALA A 50 -1.79 1.22 4.81
CA ALA A 50 -1.94 2.25 5.83
C ALA A 50 -2.93 3.34 5.37
N GLU A 51 -2.79 3.83 4.14
CA GLU A 51 -3.71 4.81 3.55
C GLU A 51 -5.14 4.27 3.42
N ALA A 52 -5.31 2.99 3.08
CA ALA A 52 -6.63 2.36 3.00
C ALA A 52 -7.30 2.25 4.38
N LEU A 53 -6.52 1.91 5.41
CA LEU A 53 -7.00 1.86 6.80
C LEU A 53 -7.40 3.24 7.32
N GLU A 54 -6.55 4.27 7.11
CA GLU A 54 -6.89 5.64 7.49
C GLU A 54 -8.15 6.16 6.78
N ASN A 55 -8.29 5.87 5.49
CA ASN A 55 -9.48 6.27 4.73
C ASN A 55 -10.73 5.49 5.18
N ALA A 56 -10.58 4.23 5.59
CA ALA A 56 -11.67 3.44 6.16
C ALA A 56 -12.14 4.00 7.51
N ASP A 57 -11.20 4.44 8.36
CA ASP A 57 -11.51 5.05 9.66
C ASP A 57 -12.17 6.44 9.51
N ARG A 58 -11.86 7.17 8.43
CA ARG A 58 -12.45 8.49 8.11
C ARG A 58 -13.77 8.41 7.35
N ALA A 59 -14.10 7.26 6.75
CA ALA A 59 -15.34 7.11 6.00
C ALA A 59 -16.53 6.90 6.96
N GLU A 60 -17.54 7.77 6.88
CA GLU A 60 -18.84 7.49 7.52
C GLU A 60 -19.36 6.12 7.03
N PRO A 61 -20.00 5.31 7.90
CA PRO A 61 -20.40 3.95 7.57
C PRO A 61 -21.43 3.95 6.44
N ARG A 62 -20.95 3.86 5.20
CA ARG A 62 -21.79 3.79 4.00
C ARG A 62 -22.36 2.40 3.85
N GLY A 63 -23.40 2.08 4.62
CA GLY A 63 -24.32 0.97 4.36
C GLY A 63 -23.66 -0.36 3.97
N GLU A 64 -22.48 -0.65 4.53
CA GLU A 64 -21.68 -1.78 4.07
C GLU A 64 -22.31 -3.07 4.56
N GLY A 65 -22.64 -3.96 3.62
CA GLY A 65 -23.15 -5.29 3.92
C GLY A 65 -22.22 -6.04 4.88
N LYS A 66 -22.80 -6.90 5.73
CA LYS A 66 -22.09 -7.59 6.82
C LYS A 66 -20.81 -8.31 6.37
N LEU A 67 -20.80 -8.85 5.14
CA LEU A 67 -19.64 -9.54 4.56
C LEU A 67 -18.44 -8.60 4.33
N HIS A 68 -18.69 -7.40 3.81
CA HIS A 68 -17.64 -6.41 3.54
C HIS A 68 -17.00 -5.92 4.85
N ARG A 69 -17.84 -5.73 5.88
CA ARG A 69 -17.38 -5.39 7.23
C ARG A 69 -16.51 -6.49 7.84
N MET A 70 -16.95 -7.75 7.76
CA MET A 70 -16.18 -8.88 8.30
C MET A 70 -14.83 -9.06 7.59
N LEU A 71 -14.80 -8.97 6.26
CA LEU A 71 -13.55 -9.05 5.49
C LEU A 71 -12.60 -7.91 5.86
N ARG A 72 -13.11 -6.67 5.94
CA ARG A 72 -12.33 -5.51 6.39
C ARG A 72 -11.74 -5.72 7.77
N GLU A 73 -12.55 -6.11 8.75
CA GLU A 73 -12.10 -6.32 10.12
C GLU A 73 -11.01 -7.41 10.20
N HIS A 74 -11.16 -8.49 9.42
CA HIS A 74 -10.19 -9.58 9.42
C HIS A 74 -8.84 -9.16 8.82
N VAL A 75 -8.86 -8.45 7.68
CA VAL A 75 -7.66 -7.94 7.02
C VAL A 75 -6.96 -6.90 7.91
N THR A 76 -7.72 -5.98 8.51
CA THR A 76 -7.18 -4.95 9.40
C THR A 76 -6.53 -5.58 10.64
N ARG A 77 -7.17 -6.58 11.24
CA ARG A 77 -6.65 -7.29 12.41
C ARG A 77 -5.37 -8.06 12.09
N TRP A 78 -5.35 -8.79 10.98
CA TRP A 78 -4.18 -9.53 10.52
C TRP A 78 -2.99 -8.60 10.24
N TYR A 79 -3.25 -7.45 9.62
CA TYR A 79 -2.21 -6.46 9.37
C TYR A 79 -1.63 -5.89 10.67
N ARG A 80 -2.49 -5.47 11.62
CA ARG A 80 -2.04 -4.96 12.92
C ARG A 80 -1.20 -5.98 13.70
N SER A 81 -1.54 -7.27 13.64
CA SER A 81 -0.74 -8.32 14.29
C SER A 81 0.63 -8.52 13.67
N LEU A 82 0.79 -8.27 12.36
CA LEU A 82 2.09 -8.39 11.70
C LEU A 82 3.00 -7.19 11.96
N THR A 83 2.41 -6.01 12.18
CA THR A 83 3.15 -4.78 12.48
C THR A 83 3.43 -4.61 13.98
N SER A 84 2.68 -5.26 14.87
CA SER A 84 2.93 -5.21 16.33
C SER A 84 4.11 -6.06 16.78
N ASP A 85 4.56 -7.01 15.97
CA ASP A 85 5.70 -7.89 16.24
C ASP A 85 7.04 -7.29 15.72
N LEU A 86 7.02 -6.05 15.23
CA LEU A 86 8.18 -5.32 14.69
C LEU A 86 8.66 -4.15 15.58
N ASP A 87 8.07 -3.98 16.78
CA ASP A 87 8.58 -3.15 17.90
C ASP A 87 9.27 -4.04 18.95
#